data_AF-A0A9D9KE43-F1
#
_entry.id   AF-A0A9D9KE43-F1
#
_cell.length_a   1.000
_cell.length_b   1.000
_cell.length_c   1.000
_cell.angle_alpha   90.00
_cell.angle_beta   90.00
_cell.angle_gamma   90.00
#
_symmetry.space_group_name_H-M   'P 1'
#
loop_
_entity.id
_entity.type
_entity.pdbx_description
1 polymer ?
#
loop_
_entity_poly.entity_id
_entity_poly.type
_entity_poly.pdbx_seq_one_letter_code
_entity_poly.pdbx_strand_id
1 'polypeptide(L)'
;MKFQPSNFTPTLIGTAVATGTILALQTSPALAFSFTTNKMGNDPKGDIWLQSIELEDGTTIDDFSFINHAQIVSNDEYTGGNTGAASADIGDNATTGLKKEHLSESEIFVNLANKNLNNIIDTEDNGHFAIDLFFDKAIDNLLIWERGMNSKLGVQALDFDGNLIGNYLEVNSREWNYAGYKIDTKEIGGSQKVSALGVSMADLGVENSYITGFRFFSQSNFNGPDWKILGTDVTRGGEVPLEPESVPEPGMMAGLLAVSSLLTFSRRRNPR
;
A
#
# COMPACT_ATOMS: atom_id res chain seq x y z
N MET A 1 86.46 -3.78 -26.28
CA MET A 1 85.63 -2.60 -26.61
C MET A 1 84.35 -2.72 -25.80
N LYS A 2 84.11 -1.80 -24.85
CA LYS A 2 82.93 -1.81 -23.96
C LYS A 2 81.68 -1.47 -24.76
N PHE A 3 80.63 -2.29 -24.66
CA PHE A 3 79.24 -1.87 -24.84
C PHE A 3 78.36 -2.79 -23.97
N GLN A 4 77.72 -2.21 -22.95
CA GLN A 4 76.55 -2.79 -22.30
C GLN A 4 75.29 -2.22 -22.96
N PRO A 5 74.28 -3.07 -23.14
CA PRO A 5 72.91 -2.70 -22.76
C PRO A 5 72.17 -3.92 -22.18
N SER A 6 71.01 -3.87 -21.53
CA SER A 6 70.19 -2.87 -20.83
C SER A 6 69.03 -3.71 -20.26
N ASN A 7 68.67 -3.48 -19.01
CA ASN A 7 67.61 -4.20 -18.30
C ASN A 7 66.24 -4.05 -19.00
N PHE A 8 65.51 -5.14 -19.17
CA PHE A 8 64.06 -5.15 -19.38
C PHE A 8 63.42 -6.18 -18.46
N THR A 9 62.71 -5.69 -17.44
CA THR A 9 61.82 -6.47 -16.57
C THR A 9 60.41 -6.43 -17.17
N PRO A 10 59.74 -7.56 -17.39
CA PRO A 10 58.34 -7.55 -17.78
C PRO A 10 57.44 -7.33 -16.56
N THR A 11 56.60 -6.31 -16.64
CA THR A 11 55.48 -6.04 -15.72
C THR A 11 54.40 -7.10 -15.93
N LEU A 12 54.09 -7.89 -14.90
CA LEU A 12 52.95 -8.81 -14.89
C LEU A 12 51.69 -8.02 -14.48
N ILE A 13 50.71 -7.89 -15.38
CA ILE A 13 49.39 -7.32 -15.11
C ILE A 13 48.33 -8.43 -15.26
N GLY A 14 47.46 -8.54 -14.25
CA GLY A 14 46.13 -9.17 -14.32
C GLY A 14 46.14 -10.70 -14.22
N THR A 15 45.19 -11.38 -13.56
CA THR A 15 43.80 -10.99 -13.28
C THR A 15 43.30 -11.88 -12.15
N ALA A 16 42.87 -11.31 -11.02
CA ALA A 16 42.15 -12.05 -9.98
C ALA A 16 40.66 -12.01 -10.31
N VAL A 17 40.10 -13.15 -10.73
CA VAL A 17 38.65 -13.31 -10.89
C VAL A 17 38.07 -13.60 -9.51
N ALA A 18 37.43 -12.61 -8.90
CA ALA A 18 36.62 -12.79 -7.71
C ALA A 18 35.22 -13.24 -8.13
N THR A 19 34.96 -14.54 -8.05
CA THR A 19 33.63 -15.12 -8.25
C THR A 19 32.79 -14.81 -7.00
N GLY A 20 32.07 -13.70 -7.02
CA GLY A 20 31.07 -13.38 -6.00
C GLY A 20 29.80 -14.20 -6.23
N THR A 21 29.54 -15.18 -5.36
CA THR A 21 28.22 -15.81 -5.26
C THR A 21 27.22 -14.77 -4.76
N ILE A 22 26.37 -14.27 -5.66
CA ILE A 22 25.17 -13.53 -5.30
C ILE A 22 24.19 -14.57 -4.73
N LEU A 23 24.10 -14.65 -3.41
CA LEU A 23 22.94 -15.23 -2.74
C LEU A 23 21.77 -14.27 -3.01
N ALA A 24 21.04 -14.54 -4.09
CA ALA A 24 19.72 -13.97 -4.29
C ALA A 24 18.82 -14.54 -3.19
N LEU A 25 18.68 -13.80 -2.08
CA LEU A 25 17.57 -13.99 -1.16
C LEU A 25 16.31 -13.67 -1.98
N GLN A 26 15.67 -14.72 -2.51
CA GLN A 26 14.30 -14.62 -2.99
C GLN A 26 13.43 -14.40 -1.76
N THR A 27 13.24 -13.14 -1.38
CA THR A 27 12.11 -12.76 -0.54
C THR A 27 10.89 -12.98 -1.42
N SER A 28 10.20 -14.10 -1.22
CA SER A 28 8.82 -14.22 -1.73
C SER A 28 8.07 -12.99 -1.20
N PRO A 29 7.42 -12.18 -2.05
CA PRO A 29 6.57 -11.12 -1.52
C PRO A 29 5.57 -11.79 -0.58
N ALA A 30 5.47 -11.28 0.65
CA ALA A 30 4.39 -11.68 1.53
C ALA A 30 3.07 -11.42 0.75
N LEU A 31 2.22 -12.43 0.75
CA LEU A 31 0.97 -12.42 0.01
C LEU A 31 -0.08 -11.79 0.91
N ALA A 32 -0.93 -10.95 0.32
CA ALA A 32 -2.12 -10.40 0.94
C ALA A 32 -2.89 -11.48 1.74
N PHE A 33 -3.47 -11.11 2.88
CA PHE A 33 -4.05 -12.04 3.85
C PHE A 33 -5.59 -12.01 3.85
N SER A 34 -6.19 -13.13 4.28
CA SER A 34 -7.65 -13.24 4.43
C SER A 34 -8.10 -12.79 5.81
N PHE A 35 -9.29 -12.23 5.91
CA PHE A 35 -9.94 -11.96 7.20
C PHE A 35 -11.46 -12.12 7.08
N THR A 36 -12.11 -12.42 8.21
CA THR A 36 -13.57 -12.46 8.31
C THR A 36 -14.11 -11.07 8.59
N THR A 37 -15.14 -10.64 7.85
CA THR A 37 -15.82 -9.35 8.08
C THR A 37 -17.02 -9.53 9.01
N ASN A 38 -16.91 -9.00 10.24
CA ASN A 38 -18.00 -8.97 11.21
C ASN A 38 -18.77 -7.65 11.08
N LYS A 39 -20.07 -7.74 10.83
CA LYS A 39 -20.90 -6.60 10.43
C LYS A 39 -22.30 -6.66 11.02
N MET A 40 -22.95 -5.51 11.06
CA MET A 40 -24.37 -5.35 11.35
C MET A 40 -25.10 -4.87 10.10
N GLY A 41 -26.28 -5.42 9.83
CA GLY A 41 -27.00 -5.19 8.59
C GLY A 41 -26.67 -6.23 7.53
N ASN A 42 -27.66 -6.57 6.70
CA ASN A 42 -27.53 -7.56 5.63
C ASN A 42 -28.47 -7.28 4.45
N ASP A 43 -29.14 -6.12 4.45
CA ASP A 43 -29.89 -5.66 3.28
C ASP A 43 -28.87 -5.10 2.28
N PRO A 44 -28.73 -5.68 1.07
CA PRO A 44 -27.79 -5.18 0.08
C PRO A 44 -28.01 -3.72 -0.31
N LYS A 45 -29.23 -3.20 -0.15
CA LYS A 45 -29.56 -1.80 -0.46
C LYS A 45 -29.37 -0.87 0.74
N GLY A 46 -29.32 -1.39 1.96
CA GLY A 46 -29.32 -0.62 3.20
C GLY A 46 -27.93 -0.44 3.80
N ASP A 47 -27.86 0.15 5.00
CA ASP A 47 -26.59 0.28 5.70
C ASP A 47 -26.01 -1.08 6.11
N ILE A 48 -24.69 -1.23 5.92
CA ILE A 48 -23.93 -2.39 6.37
C ILE A 48 -22.76 -1.88 7.20
N TRP A 49 -22.88 -1.94 8.51
CA TRP A 49 -21.91 -1.36 9.44
C TRP A 49 -20.85 -2.40 9.84
N LEU A 50 -19.60 -2.17 9.46
CA LEU A 50 -18.46 -2.92 9.98
C LEU A 50 -18.41 -2.78 11.51
N GLN A 51 -18.34 -3.91 12.20
CA GLN A 51 -18.13 -3.97 13.65
C GLN A 51 -16.67 -4.26 13.94
N SER A 52 -16.16 -5.35 13.36
CA SER A 52 -14.79 -5.82 13.52
C SER A 52 -14.35 -6.67 12.33
N ILE A 53 -13.09 -7.05 12.30
CA ILE A 53 -12.57 -8.16 11.50
C ILE A 53 -12.01 -9.24 12.42
N GLU A 54 -11.93 -10.46 11.92
CA GLU A 54 -11.23 -11.57 12.58
C GLU A 54 -10.16 -12.12 11.65
N LEU A 55 -8.92 -12.13 12.12
CA LEU A 55 -7.76 -12.69 11.41
C LEU A 55 -7.78 -14.23 11.51
N GLU A 56 -7.00 -14.90 10.68
CA GLU A 56 -6.94 -16.37 10.65
C GLU A 56 -6.48 -17.01 11.97
N ASP A 57 -5.75 -16.27 12.81
CA ASP A 57 -5.32 -16.71 14.14
C ASP A 57 -6.39 -16.52 15.24
N GLY A 58 -7.57 -16.00 14.88
CA GLY A 58 -8.67 -15.69 15.78
C GLY A 58 -8.59 -14.31 16.43
N THR A 59 -7.58 -13.50 16.12
CA THR A 59 -7.47 -12.13 16.61
C THR A 59 -8.60 -11.27 16.05
N THR A 60 -9.38 -10.63 16.93
CA THR A 60 -10.42 -9.68 16.54
C THR A 60 -9.86 -8.25 16.57
N ILE A 61 -10.13 -7.48 15.51
CA ILE A 61 -9.76 -6.06 15.41
C ILE A 61 -11.01 -5.23 15.15
N ASP A 62 -11.29 -4.24 16.00
CA ASP A 62 -12.39 -3.27 15.86
C ASP A 62 -11.93 -1.79 15.91
N ASP A 63 -10.66 -1.58 16.27
CA ASP A 63 -9.92 -0.32 16.21
C ASP A 63 -9.38 -0.07 14.79
N PHE A 64 -10.13 0.72 14.04
CA PHE A 64 -9.78 1.10 12.67
C PHE A 64 -9.30 2.55 12.60
N SER A 65 -8.49 2.81 11.58
CA SER A 65 -8.19 4.15 11.08
C SER A 65 -8.97 4.40 9.79
N PHE A 66 -9.40 5.64 9.62
CA PHE A 66 -10.25 6.08 8.52
C PHE A 66 -9.53 7.10 7.66
N ILE A 67 -9.97 7.24 6.41
CA ILE A 67 -9.48 8.31 5.55
C ILE A 67 -9.88 9.66 6.13
N ASN A 68 -8.92 10.57 6.32
CA ASN A 68 -9.16 11.96 6.72
C ASN A 68 -8.86 12.98 5.62
N HIS A 69 -8.10 12.57 4.60
CA HIS A 69 -7.71 13.41 3.49
C HIS A 69 -7.54 12.56 2.23
N ALA A 70 -7.86 13.15 1.10
CA ALA A 70 -7.69 12.54 -0.21
C ALA A 70 -7.11 13.59 -1.16
N GLN A 71 -6.29 13.16 -2.10
CA GLN A 71 -5.81 13.98 -3.20
C GLN A 71 -6.02 13.24 -4.51
N ILE A 72 -6.74 13.85 -5.45
CA ILE A 72 -6.96 13.26 -6.77
C ILE A 72 -5.74 13.61 -7.63
N VAL A 73 -4.91 12.62 -7.91
CA VAL A 73 -3.73 12.77 -8.77
C VAL A 73 -4.15 12.72 -10.23
N SER A 74 -5.03 11.78 -10.56
CA SER A 74 -5.73 11.73 -11.85
C SER A 74 -7.07 11.02 -11.68
N ASN A 75 -8.07 11.47 -12.41
CA ASN A 75 -9.36 10.82 -12.54
C ASN A 75 -9.85 11.09 -13.95
N ASP A 76 -9.61 10.16 -14.87
CA ASP A 76 -9.87 10.38 -16.30
C ASP A 76 -11.36 10.62 -16.54
N GLU A 77 -11.71 11.50 -17.49
CA GLU A 77 -13.09 11.61 -17.94
C GLU A 77 -13.52 10.29 -18.61
N TYR A 78 -14.68 9.78 -18.23
CA TYR A 78 -15.26 8.59 -18.83
C TYR A 78 -16.43 8.94 -19.75
N THR A 79 -16.52 8.24 -20.90
CA THR A 79 -17.43 8.64 -21.98
C THR A 79 -18.90 8.37 -21.62
N GLY A 80 -19.69 9.43 -21.47
CA GLY A 80 -21.14 9.34 -21.19
C GLY A 80 -21.68 10.55 -20.42
N GLY A 81 -20.79 11.31 -19.78
CA GLY A 81 -21.02 12.58 -19.11
C GLY A 81 -19.66 13.11 -18.63
N ASN A 82 -19.61 14.25 -17.95
CA ASN A 82 -18.39 14.67 -17.24
C ASN A 82 -18.24 13.84 -15.94
N THR A 83 -18.27 12.51 -16.07
CA THR A 83 -18.15 11.55 -14.98
C THR A 83 -16.70 11.11 -14.93
N GLY A 84 -16.06 11.19 -13.76
CA GLY A 84 -14.69 10.70 -13.63
C GLY A 84 -14.67 9.18 -13.65
N ALA A 85 -13.54 8.58 -13.97
CA ALA A 85 -13.31 7.13 -13.88
C ALA A 85 -13.56 6.55 -12.49
N ALA A 86 -13.45 7.37 -11.45
CA ALA A 86 -13.86 7.08 -10.09
C ALA A 86 -14.95 8.07 -9.63
N SER A 87 -16.02 7.53 -9.09
CA SER A 87 -17.21 8.20 -8.58
C SER A 87 -17.49 7.74 -7.15
N ALA A 88 -18.43 8.38 -6.48
CA ALA A 88 -18.95 7.90 -5.20
C ALA A 88 -20.31 7.27 -5.43
N ASP A 89 -20.54 6.11 -4.83
CA ASP A 89 -21.85 5.49 -4.80
C ASP A 89 -22.19 4.91 -3.43
N ILE A 90 -23.49 4.73 -3.19
CA ILE A 90 -24.05 4.21 -1.95
C ILE A 90 -25.17 3.22 -2.23
N GLY A 91 -25.44 2.34 -1.27
CA GLY A 91 -26.67 1.54 -1.23
C GLY A 91 -27.93 2.40 -1.47
N ASP A 92 -28.90 1.86 -2.21
CA ASP A 92 -30.16 2.56 -2.55
C ASP A 92 -30.84 3.24 -1.35
N ASN A 93 -30.84 2.55 -0.22
CA ASN A 93 -31.46 2.91 1.04
C ASN A 93 -30.43 3.21 2.14
N ALA A 94 -29.15 3.36 1.81
CA ALA A 94 -28.13 3.73 2.77
C ALA A 94 -28.40 5.15 3.33
N THR A 95 -28.16 5.33 4.63
CA THR A 95 -28.46 6.59 5.34
C THR A 95 -27.26 7.52 5.44
N THR A 96 -26.09 7.08 4.97
CA THR A 96 -24.84 7.83 4.98
C THR A 96 -24.16 7.77 3.63
N GLY A 97 -23.09 8.55 3.45
CA GLY A 97 -22.39 8.65 2.18
C GLY A 97 -23.13 9.54 1.18
N LEU A 98 -22.67 9.54 -0.07
CA LEU A 98 -23.30 10.25 -1.17
C LEU A 98 -23.09 9.50 -2.49
N LYS A 99 -23.99 9.75 -3.46
CA LYS A 99 -23.80 9.37 -4.87
C LYS A 99 -23.34 10.60 -5.65
N LYS A 100 -22.23 10.50 -6.37
CA LYS A 100 -21.71 11.60 -7.19
C LYS A 100 -20.72 11.10 -8.25
N GLU A 101 -21.07 11.32 -9.51
CA GLU A 101 -20.29 10.94 -10.68
C GLU A 101 -18.95 11.68 -10.83
N HIS A 102 -18.93 12.97 -10.47
CA HIS A 102 -17.75 13.82 -10.56
C HIS A 102 -17.33 14.22 -9.15
N LEU A 103 -16.42 13.44 -8.58
CA LEU A 103 -16.02 13.59 -7.19
C LEU A 103 -14.94 14.64 -6.98
N SER A 104 -15.13 15.46 -5.95
CA SER A 104 -14.06 16.22 -5.33
C SER A 104 -13.38 15.41 -4.22
N GLU A 105 -12.18 15.82 -3.83
CA GLU A 105 -11.42 15.23 -2.72
C GLU A 105 -12.22 15.19 -1.40
N SER A 106 -12.97 16.26 -1.09
CA SER A 106 -13.83 16.30 0.10
C SER A 106 -15.01 15.34 0.04
N GLU A 107 -15.47 14.98 -1.16
CA GLU A 107 -16.57 14.04 -1.37
C GLU A 107 -16.07 12.58 -1.30
N ILE A 108 -14.81 12.28 -1.67
CA ILE A 108 -14.15 10.98 -1.40
C ILE A 108 -14.26 10.66 0.11
N PHE A 109 -13.91 11.65 0.93
CA PHE A 109 -13.93 11.53 2.39
C PHE A 109 -15.31 11.11 2.91
N VAL A 110 -16.41 11.67 2.37
CA VAL A 110 -17.76 11.35 2.84
C VAL A 110 -18.07 9.85 2.73
N ASN A 111 -17.62 9.20 1.66
CA ASN A 111 -17.84 7.76 1.47
C ASN A 111 -16.82 6.90 2.21
N LEU A 112 -15.57 7.35 2.35
CA LEU A 112 -14.50 6.53 2.94
C LEU A 112 -14.34 6.67 4.46
N ALA A 113 -14.65 7.83 5.05
CA ALA A 113 -14.37 8.14 6.46
C ALA A 113 -15.40 7.58 7.46
N ASN A 114 -15.91 6.38 7.22
CA ASN A 114 -16.96 5.77 8.02
C ASN A 114 -16.88 4.23 7.96
N LYS A 115 -17.61 3.55 8.86
CA LYS A 115 -17.70 2.08 8.92
C LYS A 115 -18.80 1.48 8.03
N ASN A 116 -19.52 2.29 7.23
CA ASN A 116 -20.57 1.76 6.37
C ASN A 116 -19.94 1.19 5.09
N LEU A 117 -20.00 -0.14 4.97
CA LEU A 117 -19.45 -0.91 3.86
C LEU A 117 -20.28 -0.77 2.58
N ASN A 118 -21.46 -0.17 2.66
CA ASN A 118 -22.28 0.15 1.50
C ASN A 118 -22.04 1.59 0.98
N ASN A 119 -21.02 2.27 1.49
CA ASN A 119 -20.52 3.52 0.94
C ASN A 119 -19.18 3.22 0.28
N ILE A 120 -19.12 3.35 -1.04
CA ILE A 120 -17.96 2.93 -1.85
C ILE A 120 -17.49 4.06 -2.75
N ILE A 121 -16.28 3.90 -3.27
CA ILE A 121 -15.86 4.51 -4.51
C ILE A 121 -16.19 3.52 -5.62
N ASP A 122 -17.06 3.92 -6.53
CA ASP A 122 -17.50 3.14 -7.68
C ASP A 122 -16.66 3.58 -8.89
N THR A 123 -16.28 2.64 -9.75
CA THR A 123 -15.34 2.98 -10.83
C THR A 123 -15.68 2.30 -12.15
N GLU A 124 -15.31 2.98 -13.23
CA GLU A 124 -15.67 2.58 -14.57
C GLU A 124 -14.80 1.41 -15.06
N ASP A 125 -15.41 0.45 -15.76
CA ASP A 125 -14.75 -0.80 -16.21
C ASP A 125 -13.40 -0.56 -16.90
N ASN A 126 -13.31 0.49 -17.72
CA ASN A 126 -12.10 0.87 -18.46
C ASN A 126 -11.48 2.20 -17.98
N GLY A 127 -11.94 2.69 -16.83
CA GLY A 127 -11.50 3.95 -16.24
C GLY A 127 -10.06 3.88 -15.72
N HIS A 128 -9.40 5.04 -15.69
CA HIS A 128 -8.10 5.20 -15.04
C HIS A 128 -8.20 6.25 -13.95
N PHE A 129 -7.71 5.92 -12.77
CA PHE A 129 -7.57 6.87 -11.69
C PHE A 129 -6.28 6.61 -10.92
N ALA A 130 -5.80 7.66 -10.28
CA ALA A 130 -4.79 7.63 -9.24
C ALA A 130 -5.25 8.57 -8.12
N ILE A 131 -5.48 8.01 -6.93
CA ILE A 131 -5.99 8.77 -5.79
C ILE A 131 -5.08 8.47 -4.59
N ASP A 132 -4.55 9.54 -3.99
CA ASP A 132 -3.85 9.47 -2.72
C ASP A 132 -4.85 9.57 -1.59
N LEU A 133 -4.74 8.67 -0.63
CA LEU A 133 -5.63 8.57 0.52
C LEU A 133 -4.79 8.54 1.79
N PHE A 134 -5.13 9.40 2.72
CA PHE A 134 -4.43 9.55 3.98
C PHE A 134 -5.36 9.21 5.14
N PHE A 135 -4.82 8.43 6.07
CA PHE A 135 -5.48 7.91 7.26
C PHE A 135 -5.34 8.88 8.44
N ASP A 136 -6.36 8.91 9.30
CA ASP A 136 -6.38 9.72 10.52
C ASP A 136 -5.39 9.27 11.59
N LYS A 137 -4.86 8.06 11.46
CA LYS A 137 -3.87 7.45 12.34
C LYS A 137 -2.86 6.65 11.52
N ALA A 138 -1.74 6.32 12.14
CA ALA A 138 -0.80 5.36 11.59
C ALA A 138 -1.44 3.95 11.52
N ILE A 139 -1.18 3.23 10.43
CA ILE A 139 -1.73 1.89 10.19
C ILE A 139 -0.62 0.89 9.89
N ASP A 140 -0.85 -0.39 10.19
CA ASP A 140 0.05 -1.51 9.90
C ASP A 140 -0.56 -2.55 8.96
N ASN A 141 -1.87 -2.52 8.72
CA ASN A 141 -2.52 -3.27 7.66
C ASN A 141 -3.56 -2.39 6.97
N LEU A 142 -3.63 -2.55 5.65
CA LEU A 142 -4.70 -2.02 4.83
C LEU A 142 -5.76 -3.11 4.64
N LEU A 143 -7.01 -2.76 4.85
CA LEU A 143 -8.17 -3.62 4.65
C LEU A 143 -8.95 -3.11 3.44
N ILE A 144 -9.18 -3.98 2.46
CA ILE A 144 -9.82 -3.63 1.20
C ILE A 144 -11.06 -4.51 1.04
N TRP A 145 -12.18 -3.87 0.71
CA TRP A 145 -13.38 -4.53 0.23
C TRP A 145 -13.66 -4.09 -1.19
N GLU A 146 -14.11 -5.03 -2.04
CA GLU A 146 -14.44 -4.77 -3.43
C GLU A 146 -15.79 -5.40 -3.79
N ARG A 147 -16.66 -4.67 -4.50
CA ARG A 147 -17.92 -5.17 -5.03
C ARG A 147 -17.68 -5.77 -6.41
N GLY A 148 -18.25 -6.96 -6.64
CA GLY A 148 -18.21 -7.66 -7.93
C GLY A 148 -17.29 -8.88 -7.92
N MET A 149 -16.23 -8.85 -7.12
CA MET A 149 -15.16 -9.86 -7.04
C MET A 149 -14.49 -10.13 -8.39
N ASN A 150 -14.41 -9.12 -9.26
CA ASN A 150 -14.04 -9.27 -10.66
C ASN A 150 -12.96 -8.29 -11.12
N SER A 151 -12.60 -7.31 -10.29
CA SER A 151 -11.63 -6.27 -10.64
C SER A 151 -10.24 -6.51 -10.07
N LYS A 152 -9.31 -5.65 -10.49
CA LYS A 152 -7.98 -5.49 -9.92
C LYS A 152 -7.85 -4.11 -9.30
N LEU A 153 -6.92 -3.95 -8.36
CA LEU A 153 -6.62 -2.67 -7.75
C LEU A 153 -5.12 -2.53 -7.53
N GLY A 154 -4.54 -1.42 -7.97
CA GLY A 154 -3.14 -1.10 -7.67
C GLY A 154 -3.05 -0.36 -6.35
N VAL A 155 -2.06 -0.71 -5.52
CA VAL A 155 -1.80 -0.06 -4.23
C VAL A 155 -0.31 0.20 -4.07
N GLN A 156 0.06 1.37 -3.57
CA GLN A 156 1.43 1.68 -3.16
C GLN A 156 1.43 2.63 -1.97
N ALA A 157 2.39 2.47 -1.06
CA ALA A 157 2.53 3.33 0.12
C ALA A 157 3.03 4.74 -0.26
N LEU A 158 2.67 5.73 0.56
CA LEU A 158 3.14 7.11 0.49
C LEU A 158 3.91 7.47 1.77
N ASP A 159 4.94 8.30 1.64
CA ASP A 159 5.55 8.99 2.79
C ASP A 159 4.73 10.22 3.21
N PHE A 160 5.18 10.91 4.27
CA PHE A 160 4.52 12.12 4.78
C PHE A 160 4.51 13.31 3.81
N ASP A 161 5.43 13.33 2.83
CA ASP A 161 5.52 14.35 1.80
C ASP A 161 4.68 14.00 0.57
N GLY A 162 4.02 12.82 0.56
CA GLY A 162 3.21 12.33 -0.55
C GLY A 162 4.02 11.66 -1.66
N ASN A 163 5.27 11.27 -1.41
CA ASN A 163 6.07 10.51 -2.37
C ASN A 163 5.74 9.02 -2.28
N LEU A 164 5.73 8.34 -3.43
CA LEU A 164 5.58 6.88 -3.48
C LEU A 164 6.81 6.19 -2.88
N ILE A 165 6.57 5.27 -1.96
CA ILE A 165 7.58 4.44 -1.31
C ILE A 165 7.20 2.97 -1.39
N GLY A 166 8.16 2.09 -1.09
CA GLY A 166 7.94 0.64 -1.12
C GLY A 166 7.64 0.09 -2.52
N ASN A 167 6.99 -1.06 -2.54
CA ASN A 167 6.60 -1.80 -3.74
C ASN A 167 5.19 -1.42 -4.18
N TYR A 168 5.00 -1.37 -5.50
CA TYR A 168 3.67 -1.40 -6.09
C TYR A 168 3.11 -2.83 -5.99
N LEU A 169 1.88 -2.95 -5.47
CA LEU A 169 1.14 -4.19 -5.39
C LEU A 169 -0.10 -4.11 -6.30
N GLU A 170 -0.22 -5.03 -7.25
CA GLU A 170 -1.49 -5.29 -7.94
C GLU A 170 -2.25 -6.35 -7.15
N VAL A 171 -3.37 -5.96 -6.56
CA VAL A 171 -4.35 -6.90 -6.00
C VAL A 171 -5.19 -7.45 -7.14
N ASN A 172 -5.20 -8.76 -7.31
CA ASN A 172 -5.86 -9.42 -8.43
C ASN A 172 -7.20 -10.05 -8.02
N SER A 173 -8.14 -10.13 -8.95
CA SER A 173 -9.45 -10.74 -8.69
C SER A 173 -9.43 -12.16 -8.16
N ARG A 174 -8.34 -12.89 -8.41
CA ARG A 174 -8.12 -14.27 -7.95
C ARG A 174 -7.76 -14.39 -6.46
N GLU A 175 -7.36 -13.30 -5.83
CA GLU A 175 -6.92 -13.25 -4.44
C GLU A 175 -8.06 -12.86 -3.50
N TRP A 176 -9.15 -12.32 -4.06
CA TRP A 176 -10.33 -11.90 -3.33
C TRP A 176 -11.03 -13.06 -2.61
N ASN A 177 -11.29 -12.85 -1.31
CA ASN A 177 -12.13 -13.74 -0.52
C ASN A 177 -13.52 -13.17 -0.35
N TYR A 178 -14.57 -13.99 -0.42
CA TYR A 178 -15.93 -13.51 -0.21
C TYR A 178 -16.12 -13.00 1.23
N ALA A 179 -16.50 -11.73 1.38
CA ALA A 179 -16.65 -11.07 2.68
C ALA A 179 -17.94 -11.46 3.43
N GLY A 180 -18.75 -12.36 2.87
CA GLY A 180 -19.97 -12.83 3.50
C GLY A 180 -21.17 -11.91 3.32
N TYR A 181 -21.18 -10.99 2.35
CA TYR A 181 -22.32 -10.13 2.04
C TYR A 181 -22.36 -9.65 0.59
N LYS A 182 -23.47 -8.98 0.26
CA LYS A 182 -23.70 -8.35 -1.03
C LYS A 182 -24.09 -6.90 -0.82
N ILE A 183 -23.83 -6.06 -1.83
CA ILE A 183 -24.33 -4.69 -1.90
C ILE A 183 -25.00 -4.43 -3.24
N ASP A 184 -25.96 -3.52 -3.25
CA ASP A 184 -26.77 -3.06 -4.37
C ASP A 184 -26.88 -1.53 -4.26
N THR A 185 -26.04 -0.84 -5.02
CA THR A 185 -25.90 0.61 -4.96
C THR A 185 -26.78 1.29 -6.01
N LYS A 186 -26.85 2.63 -5.97
CA LYS A 186 -27.78 3.40 -6.81
C LYS A 186 -27.46 3.37 -8.29
N GLU A 187 -26.26 2.99 -8.67
CA GLU A 187 -25.86 2.87 -10.06
C GLU A 187 -26.29 1.56 -10.73
N ILE A 188 -26.28 0.45 -9.99
CA ILE A 188 -26.45 -0.88 -10.57
C ILE A 188 -27.86 -1.44 -10.38
N GLY A 189 -28.23 -2.34 -11.31
CA GLY A 189 -29.45 -3.12 -11.20
C GLY A 189 -29.22 -4.45 -10.50
N GLY A 190 -29.16 -4.46 -9.17
CA GLY A 190 -29.20 -5.69 -8.36
C GLY A 190 -27.91 -6.00 -7.61
N SER A 191 -28.06 -6.79 -6.54
CA SER A 191 -26.97 -7.01 -5.58
C SER A 191 -25.82 -7.85 -6.13
N GLN A 192 -24.59 -7.37 -5.95
CA GLN A 192 -23.35 -8.08 -6.24
C GLN A 192 -22.63 -8.50 -4.96
N LYS A 193 -21.82 -9.57 -5.03
CA LYS A 193 -21.01 -10.04 -3.90
C LYS A 193 -19.90 -9.05 -3.58
N VAL A 194 -19.55 -8.95 -2.31
CA VAL A 194 -18.40 -8.19 -1.87
C VAL A 194 -17.28 -9.13 -1.45
N SER A 195 -16.08 -8.85 -1.94
CA SER A 195 -14.82 -9.44 -1.47
C SER A 195 -14.15 -8.63 -0.38
N ALA A 196 -13.23 -9.27 0.32
CA ALA A 196 -12.32 -8.67 1.28
C ALA A 196 -10.91 -9.24 1.10
N LEU A 197 -9.91 -8.39 1.33
CA LEU A 197 -8.49 -8.76 1.37
C LEU A 197 -7.72 -7.79 2.26
N GLY A 198 -6.79 -8.31 3.04
CA GLY A 198 -5.86 -7.52 3.84
C GLY A 198 -4.49 -7.43 3.16
N VAL A 199 -3.85 -6.27 3.25
CA VAL A 199 -2.49 -6.05 2.75
C VAL A 199 -1.63 -5.58 3.92
N SER A 200 -0.54 -6.30 4.18
CA SER A 200 0.41 -5.96 5.23
C SER A 200 1.44 -4.93 4.74
N MET A 201 2.07 -4.19 5.65
CA MET A 201 3.18 -3.30 5.28
C MET A 201 4.36 -4.05 4.65
N ALA A 202 4.56 -5.32 4.99
CA ALA A 202 5.59 -6.16 4.38
C ALA A 202 5.29 -6.48 2.91
N ASP A 203 4.02 -6.67 2.53
CA ASP A 203 3.61 -6.89 1.13
C ASP A 203 3.98 -5.69 0.25
N LEU A 204 3.96 -4.50 0.85
CA LEU A 204 4.33 -3.23 0.23
C LEU A 204 5.82 -2.89 0.39
N GLY A 205 6.64 -3.78 0.96
CA GLY A 205 8.09 -3.55 1.12
C GLY A 205 8.45 -2.40 2.07
N VAL A 206 7.54 -2.00 2.96
CA VAL A 206 7.75 -0.98 4.01
C VAL A 206 7.79 -1.65 5.39
N GLU A 207 8.68 -2.64 5.52
CA GLU A 207 8.83 -3.45 6.73
C GLU A 207 9.22 -2.60 7.96
N ASN A 208 8.72 -2.99 9.14
CA ASN A 208 8.97 -2.33 10.43
C ASN A 208 8.61 -0.84 10.46
N SER A 209 7.76 -0.40 9.55
CA SER A 209 7.23 0.95 9.51
C SER A 209 5.71 0.92 9.60
N TYR A 210 5.14 2.05 9.96
CA TYR A 210 3.73 2.33 9.87
C TYR A 210 3.54 3.48 8.91
N ILE A 211 2.46 3.41 8.14
CA ILE A 211 2.19 4.36 7.06
C ILE A 211 0.87 5.06 7.34
N THR A 212 0.75 6.30 6.89
CA THR A 212 -0.49 7.08 6.96
C THR A 212 -1.07 7.37 5.58
N GLY A 213 -0.36 7.10 4.47
CA GLY A 213 -0.83 7.42 3.12
C GLY A 213 -0.62 6.29 2.12
N PHE A 214 -1.56 6.13 1.19
CA PHE A 214 -1.46 5.18 0.08
C PHE A 214 -1.99 5.80 -1.20
N ARG A 215 -1.36 5.47 -2.33
CA ARG A 215 -1.92 5.71 -3.65
C ARG A 215 -2.64 4.48 -4.15
N PHE A 216 -3.88 4.66 -4.56
CA PHE A 216 -4.69 3.65 -5.23
C PHE A 216 -4.77 3.94 -6.71
N PHE A 217 -4.72 2.88 -7.51
CA PHE A 217 -4.68 2.97 -8.97
C PHE A 217 -5.70 2.04 -9.61
N SER A 218 -6.31 2.50 -10.69
CA SER A 218 -6.96 1.64 -11.67
C SER A 218 -6.42 1.91 -13.08
N GLN A 219 -6.46 0.87 -13.90
CA GLN A 219 -6.10 0.90 -15.31
C GLN A 219 -7.23 0.30 -16.13
N SER A 220 -7.28 0.58 -17.42
CA SER A 220 -8.32 0.06 -18.32
C SER A 220 -8.51 -1.46 -18.31
N ASN A 221 -7.49 -2.23 -17.96
CA ASN A 221 -7.57 -3.69 -17.87
C ASN A 221 -7.87 -4.20 -16.43
N PHE A 222 -8.23 -3.30 -15.51
CA PHE A 222 -8.54 -3.64 -14.12
C PHE A 222 -10.02 -3.90 -13.89
N ASN A 223 -10.88 -3.68 -14.89
CA ASN A 223 -12.32 -3.93 -14.81
C ASN A 223 -12.97 -3.15 -13.65
N GLY A 224 -12.69 -1.85 -13.55
CA GLY A 224 -13.38 -0.92 -12.65
C GLY A 224 -13.56 -1.43 -11.21
N PRO A 225 -12.54 -1.40 -10.34
CA PRO A 225 -12.72 -1.81 -8.95
C PRO A 225 -13.70 -0.90 -8.19
N ASP A 226 -14.71 -1.50 -7.57
CA ASP A 226 -15.68 -0.79 -6.73
C ASP A 226 -15.34 -1.01 -5.25
N TRP A 227 -14.70 -0.05 -4.61
CA TRP A 227 -13.94 -0.34 -3.40
C TRP A 227 -14.31 0.49 -2.16
N LYS A 228 -14.00 -0.11 -1.01
CA LYS A 228 -13.99 0.51 0.31
C LYS A 228 -12.71 0.11 1.01
N ILE A 229 -12.10 1.03 1.74
CA ILE A 229 -10.87 0.77 2.48
C ILE A 229 -10.93 1.28 3.91
N LEU A 230 -10.23 0.58 4.80
CA LEU A 230 -9.93 1.00 6.17
C LEU A 230 -8.50 0.54 6.51
N GLY A 231 -7.89 1.15 7.51
CA GLY A 231 -6.62 0.68 8.06
C GLY A 231 -6.81 0.10 9.45
N THR A 232 -5.96 -0.83 9.86
CA THR A 232 -5.90 -1.26 11.26
C THR A 232 -4.99 -0.32 12.04
N ASP A 233 -5.49 0.22 13.15
CA ASP A 233 -4.74 1.16 14.00
C ASP A 233 -3.54 0.45 14.64
N VAL A 234 -2.33 1.04 14.54
CA VAL A 234 -1.12 0.49 15.18
C VAL A 234 -1.15 0.57 16.71
N THR A 235 -2.02 1.40 17.28
CA THR A 235 -2.18 1.57 18.73
C THR A 235 -3.13 0.56 19.35
N ARG A 236 -3.67 -0.38 18.55
CA ARG A 236 -4.55 -1.43 19.07
C ARG A 236 -3.84 -2.19 20.19
N GLY A 237 -4.37 -2.07 21.42
CA GLY A 237 -3.82 -2.72 22.61
C GLY A 237 -2.74 -1.94 23.41
N GLY A 238 -2.42 -0.68 23.11
CA GLY A 238 -1.49 0.11 23.93
C GLY A 238 -0.88 1.35 23.27
N GLU A 239 0.18 1.89 23.90
CA GLU A 239 0.96 2.99 23.32
C GLU A 239 1.63 2.54 22.00
N VAL A 240 1.60 3.41 20.99
CA VAL A 240 2.43 3.29 19.77
C VAL A 240 3.86 2.95 20.21
N PRO A 241 4.59 2.02 19.55
CA PRO A 241 6.05 2.03 19.63
C PRO A 241 6.52 3.38 19.09
N LEU A 242 6.71 4.34 20.00
CA LEU A 242 7.27 5.63 19.66
C LEU A 242 8.67 5.36 19.10
N GLU A 243 8.91 5.96 17.94
CA GLU A 243 10.07 5.85 17.08
C GLU A 243 9.96 4.72 16.02
N PRO A 244 9.79 5.05 14.72
CA PRO A 244 10.29 4.15 13.70
C PRO A 244 11.77 3.99 14.01
N GLU A 245 12.28 2.75 14.12
CA GLU A 245 13.73 2.55 14.15
C GLU A 245 14.28 3.30 12.95
N SER A 246 14.98 4.41 13.20
CA SER A 246 15.53 5.27 12.16
C SER A 246 16.37 4.36 11.28
N VAL A 247 15.86 4.00 10.10
CA VAL A 247 16.64 3.30 9.09
C VAL A 247 17.85 4.19 8.86
N PRO A 248 19.07 3.75 9.23
CA PRO A 248 20.21 4.63 9.14
C PRO A 248 20.35 5.05 7.68
N GLU A 249 20.26 6.35 7.42
CA GLU A 249 20.51 6.87 6.08
C GLU A 249 21.84 6.27 5.59
N PRO A 250 21.97 5.86 4.31
CA PRO A 250 23.20 5.30 3.78
C PRO A 250 24.45 6.15 4.09
N GLY A 251 24.28 7.46 4.31
CA GLY A 251 25.31 8.37 4.78
C GLY A 251 25.81 8.14 6.22
N MET A 252 24.96 7.71 7.16
CA MET A 252 25.36 7.38 8.54
C MET A 252 26.20 6.10 8.61
N MET A 253 25.92 5.11 7.75
CA MET A 253 26.74 3.89 7.65
C MET A 253 28.12 4.15 7.03
N ALA A 254 28.20 5.06 6.04
CA ALA A 254 29.47 5.54 5.51
C ALA A 254 30.28 6.31 6.57
N GLY A 255 29.60 7.10 7.43
CA GLY A 255 30.21 7.81 8.55
C GLY A 255 30.83 6.87 9.61
N LEU A 256 30.15 5.79 9.98
CA LEU A 256 30.68 4.79 10.94
C LEU A 256 31.88 4.01 10.38
N LEU A 257 31.88 3.72 9.07
CA LEU A 257 33.02 3.10 8.37
C LEU A 257 34.21 4.07 8.21
N ALA A 258 33.95 5.37 8.05
CA ALA A 258 34.99 6.40 8.00
C ALA A 258 35.66 6.63 9.38
N VAL A 259 34.90 6.58 10.48
CA VAL A 259 35.45 6.76 11.84
C VAL A 259 36.27 5.54 12.29
N SER A 260 35.82 4.33 11.95
CA SER A 260 36.56 3.10 12.27
C SER A 260 37.87 2.96 11.49
N SER A 261 37.92 3.43 10.23
CA SER A 261 39.15 3.48 9.43
C SER A 261 40.14 4.57 9.90
N LEU A 262 39.66 5.72 10.37
CA LEU A 262 40.51 6.76 10.97
C LEU A 262 41.11 6.35 12.32
N LEU A 263 40.37 5.61 13.17
CA LEU A 263 40.87 5.12 14.46
C LEU A 263 41.87 3.96 14.32
N THR A 264 41.78 3.15 13.27
CA THR A 264 42.80 2.13 12.97
C THR A 264 44.07 2.72 12.35
N PHE A 265 43.96 3.80 11.58
CA PHE A 265 45.13 4.52 11.06
C PHE A 265 45.84 5.39 12.11
N SER A 266 45.12 6.01 13.06
CA SER A 266 45.75 6.83 14.10
C SER A 266 46.56 6.01 15.11
N ARG A 267 46.21 4.73 15.32
CA ARG A 267 47.02 3.80 16.14
C ARG A 267 48.33 3.33 15.49
N ARG A 268 48.57 3.62 14.22
CA ARG A 268 49.83 3.26 13.52
C ARG A 268 50.85 4.39 13.38
N ARG A 269 50.57 5.60 13.87
CA ARG A 269 51.56 6.68 13.95
C ARG A 269 52.03 6.89 15.39
N ASN A 270 52.89 5.99 15.84
CA ASN A 270 53.92 6.30 16.82
C ASN A 270 55.13 5.37 16.60
N PRO A 271 56.08 5.72 15.72
CA PRO A 271 57.47 5.41 15.92
C PRO A 271 58.16 6.59 16.63
N ARG A 272 59.10 6.22 17.51
CA ARG A 272 60.00 7.10 18.26
C ARG A 272 60.80 8.05 17.38
#